data_AF-A0AAW7NY26-F1
#
_entry.id   AF-A0AAW7NY26-F1
#
_cell.length_a   1.000
_cell.length_b   1.000
_cell.length_c   1.000
_cell.angle_alpha   90.00
_cell.angle_beta   90.00
_cell.angle_gamma   90.00
#
_symmetry.space_group_name_H-M   'P 1'
#
loop_
_entity.id
_entity.type
_entity.pdbx_description
1 polymer ?
#
loop_
_entity_poly.entity_id
_entity_poly.type
_entity_poly.pdbx_seq_one_letter_code
_entity_poly.pdbx_strand_id
1 'polypeptide(L)'
;MAETIKTFIKQVKGTSSELGELLQANKFEEAFDASQRLNNLLKSEQFEELTGKQIKESGLEDIQSELKKYWWANKEMRRFQGILRGRGKALSELAN
;
A
#
# COMPACT_ATOMS: atom_id res chain seq x y z
N MET A 1 5.25 -23.95 -13.23
CA MET A 1 6.07 -22.79 -13.66
C MET A 1 5.18 -21.69 -14.25
N ALA A 2 4.67 -21.80 -15.48
CA ALA A 2 3.88 -20.72 -16.09
C ALA A 2 2.55 -20.39 -15.37
N GLU A 3 1.83 -21.40 -14.87
CA GLU A 3 0.56 -21.22 -14.15
C GLU A 3 0.76 -20.57 -12.77
N THR A 4 1.87 -20.90 -12.11
CA THR A 4 2.28 -20.34 -10.82
C THR A 4 2.56 -18.84 -10.94
N ILE A 5 3.29 -18.44 -11.98
CA ILE A 5 3.60 -17.03 -12.27
C ILE A 5 2.33 -16.22 -12.56
N LYS A 6 1.41 -16.76 -13.37
CA LYS A 6 0.12 -16.10 -13.65
C LYS A 6 -0.70 -15.91 -12.38
N THR A 7 -0.74 -16.93 -11.52
CA THR A 7 -1.45 -16.87 -10.24
C THR A 7 -0.85 -15.81 -9.32
N PHE A 8 0.48 -15.74 -9.23
CA PHE A 8 1.17 -14.72 -8.46
C PHE A 8 0.88 -13.31 -8.97
N ILE A 9 1.00 -13.06 -10.28
CA ILE A 9 0.68 -11.76 -10.87
C ILE A 9 -0.78 -11.38 -10.59
N LYS A 10 -1.72 -12.32 -10.69
CA LYS A 10 -3.13 -12.10 -10.36
C LYS A 10 -3.30 -11.71 -8.88
N GLN A 11 -2.58 -12.36 -7.97
CA GLN A 11 -2.61 -12.02 -6.55
C GLN A 11 -2.11 -10.59 -6.29
N VAL A 12 -0.97 -10.21 -6.87
CA VAL A 12 -0.42 -8.85 -6.74
C VAL A 12 -1.41 -7.81 -7.26
N LYS A 13 -1.99 -8.04 -8.44
CA LYS A 13 -3.00 -7.15 -9.02
C LYS A 13 -4.28 -7.09 -8.18
N GLY A 14 -4.72 -8.22 -7.64
CA GLY A 14 -5.87 -8.29 -6.75
C GLY A 14 -5.67 -7.45 -5.49
N THR A 15 -4.53 -7.59 -4.81
CA THR A 15 -4.20 -6.78 -3.62
C THR A 15 -4.02 -5.29 -3.97
N SER A 16 -3.50 -4.98 -5.16
CA SER A 16 -3.43 -3.59 -5.65
C SER A 16 -4.82 -2.97 -5.87
N SER A 17 -5.77 -3.73 -6.45
CA SER A 17 -7.17 -3.28 -6.61
C SER A 17 -7.83 -3.05 -5.26
N GLU A 18 -7.67 -3.99 -4.32
CA GLU A 18 -8.20 -3.88 -2.96
C GLU A 18 -7.68 -2.62 -2.26
N LEU A 19 -6.38 -2.34 -2.35
CA LEU A 19 -5.79 -1.11 -1.81
C LEU A 19 -6.45 0.13 -2.43
N GLY A 20 -6.61 0.17 -3.76
CA GLY A 20 -7.26 1.28 -4.46
C GLY A 20 -8.71 1.52 -4.02
N GLU A 21 -9.49 0.46 -3.88
CA GLU A 21 -10.89 0.50 -3.43
C GLU A 21 -11.02 1.01 -1.99
N LEU A 22 -10.16 0.54 -1.08
CA LEU A 22 -10.13 1.00 0.31
C LEU A 22 -9.77 2.48 0.41
N LEU A 23 -8.81 2.95 -0.39
CA LEU A 23 -8.44 4.36 -0.44
C LEU A 23 -9.58 5.25 -0.96
N GLN A 24 -10.26 4.84 -2.02
CA GLN A 24 -11.43 5.56 -2.56
C GLN A 24 -12.58 5.61 -1.56
N ALA A 25 -12.72 4.58 -0.71
CA ALA A 25 -13.71 4.52 0.35
C ALA A 25 -13.30 5.25 1.66
N ASN A 26 -12.14 5.91 1.69
CA ASN A 26 -11.54 6.54 2.89
C ASN A 26 -11.31 5.57 4.06
N LYS A 27 -11.15 4.27 3.77
CA LYS A 27 -10.86 3.22 4.74
C LYS A 27 -9.35 3.11 4.97
N PHE A 28 -8.77 4.14 5.59
CA PHE A 28 -7.32 4.35 5.60
C PHE A 28 -6.53 3.34 6.43
N GLU A 29 -7.09 2.80 7.51
CA GLU A 29 -6.41 1.78 8.31
C GLU A 29 -6.46 0.42 7.60
N GLU A 30 -7.60 0.02 7.02
CA GLU A 30 -7.63 -1.21 6.20
C GLU A 30 -6.75 -1.08 4.96
N ALA A 31 -6.69 0.12 4.34
CA ALA A 31 -5.79 0.40 3.23
C ALA A 31 -4.32 0.24 3.64
N PHE A 32 -3.97 0.61 4.87
CA PHE A 32 -2.62 0.40 5.39
C PHE A 32 -2.26 -1.09 5.44
N ASP A 33 -3.16 -1.94 5.94
CA ASP A 33 -2.94 -3.39 5.97
C ASP A 33 -2.82 -3.98 4.55
N ALA A 34 -3.66 -3.54 3.62
CA ALA A 34 -3.58 -3.93 2.20
C ALA A 34 -2.24 -3.52 1.56
N SER A 35 -1.75 -2.32 1.88
CA SER A 35 -0.46 -1.82 1.40
C SER A 35 0.73 -2.62 1.93
N GLN A 36 0.66 -3.10 3.18
CA GLN A 36 1.69 -3.97 3.77
C GLN A 36 1.70 -5.33 3.08
N ARG A 37 0.52 -5.93 2.86
CA ARG A 37 0.39 -7.19 2.09
C ARG A 37 0.96 -7.03 0.69
N LEU A 38 0.61 -5.95 -0.02
CA LEU A 38 1.13 -5.67 -1.35
C LEU A 38 2.66 -5.51 -1.35
N ASN A 39 3.20 -4.76 -0.40
CA ASN A 39 4.66 -4.58 -0.26
C ASN A 39 5.37 -5.92 0.00
N ASN A 40 4.79 -6.80 0.81
CA ASN A 40 5.37 -8.12 1.08
C ASN A 40 5.38 -9.01 -0.17
N LEU A 41 4.31 -8.97 -0.96
CA LEU A 41 4.28 -9.69 -2.25
C LEU A 41 5.36 -9.20 -3.21
N LEU A 42 5.54 -7.88 -3.31
CA LEU A 42 6.53 -7.24 -4.19
C LEU A 42 7.99 -7.38 -3.71
N LYS A 43 8.21 -8.00 -2.55
CA LYS A 43 9.52 -8.34 -1.98
C LYS A 43 9.71 -9.84 -1.76
N SER A 44 8.77 -10.65 -2.26
CA SER A 44 8.83 -12.11 -2.09
C SER A 44 9.79 -12.73 -3.09
N GLU A 45 10.32 -13.91 -2.77
CA GLU A 45 11.18 -14.69 -3.69
C GLU A 45 10.48 -14.92 -5.05
N GLN A 46 9.16 -15.13 -5.04
CA GLN A 46 8.35 -15.29 -6.26
C GLN A 46 8.36 -14.05 -7.16
N PHE A 47 8.53 -12.85 -6.59
CA PHE A 47 8.71 -11.63 -7.37
C PHE A 47 10.12 -11.56 -7.97
N GLU A 48 11.15 -11.95 -7.21
CA GLU A 48 12.54 -11.95 -7.67
C GLU A 48 12.79 -12.96 -8.80
N GLU A 49 12.01 -14.05 -8.84
CA GLU A 49 12.02 -15.04 -9.93
C GLU A 49 11.46 -14.51 -11.26
N LEU A 50 10.75 -13.36 -11.26
CA LEU A 50 10.20 -12.79 -12.49
C LEU A 50 11.30 -12.14 -13.33
N THR A 51 11.27 -12.42 -14.64
CA THR A 51 12.12 -11.69 -15.59
C THR A 51 11.67 -10.23 -15.72
N GLY A 52 12.61 -9.33 -16.05
CA GLY A 52 12.27 -7.92 -16.29
C GLY A 52 11.19 -7.71 -17.36
N LYS A 53 11.13 -8.59 -18.38
CA LYS A 53 10.06 -8.58 -19.39
C LYS A 53 8.70 -8.86 -18.77
N GLN A 54 8.60 -9.88 -17.91
CA GLN A 54 7.35 -10.24 -17.23
C GLN A 54 6.89 -9.12 -16.29
N ILE A 55 7.80 -8.52 -15.52
CA ILE A 55 7.49 -7.39 -14.62
C ILE A 55 6.89 -6.22 -15.42
N LYS A 56 7.52 -5.87 -16.55
CA LYS A 56 7.07 -4.77 -17.42
C LYS A 56 5.73 -5.06 -18.09
N GLU A 57 5.57 -6.22 -18.73
CA GLU A 57 4.34 -6.59 -19.45
C GLU A 57 3.13 -6.76 -18.51
N SER A 58 3.39 -7.10 -17.24
CA SER A 58 2.33 -7.24 -16.24
C SER A 58 1.98 -5.93 -15.53
N GLY A 59 2.73 -4.84 -15.73
CA GLY A 59 2.50 -3.55 -15.09
C GLY A 59 2.88 -3.53 -13.60
N LEU A 60 3.72 -4.47 -13.14
CA LEU A 60 4.13 -4.54 -11.74
C LEU A 60 5.08 -3.41 -11.35
N GLU A 61 5.84 -2.87 -12.31
CA GLU A 61 6.70 -1.70 -12.11
C GLU A 61 5.87 -0.45 -11.78
N ASP A 62 4.76 -0.24 -12.48
CA ASP A 62 3.83 0.86 -12.20
C ASP A 62 3.20 0.71 -10.81
N ILE A 63 2.82 -0.52 -10.43
CA ILE A 63 2.30 -0.82 -9.09
C ILE A 63 3.35 -0.50 -8.01
N GLN A 64 4.62 -0.88 -8.22
CA GLN A 64 5.70 -0.53 -7.28
C GLN A 64 5.88 0.98 -7.16
N SER A 65 5.78 1.71 -8.27
CA SER A 65 5.89 3.17 -8.30
C SER A 65 4.75 3.84 -7.53
N GLU A 66 3.50 3.45 -7.80
CA GLU A 66 2.34 3.98 -7.09
C GLU A 66 2.34 3.61 -5.60
N LEU A 67 2.76 2.40 -5.24
CA LEU A 67 2.87 2.01 -3.83
C LEU A 67 3.88 2.88 -3.08
N LYS A 68 5.02 3.24 -3.70
CA LYS A 68 5.98 4.19 -3.10
C LYS A 68 5.36 5.57 -2.86
N LYS A 69 4.58 6.08 -3.81
CA LYS A 69 3.86 7.35 -3.67
C LYS A 69 2.82 7.29 -2.56
N TYR A 70 2.08 6.18 -2.47
CA TYR A 70 1.15 5.91 -1.37
C TYR A 70 1.86 5.98 -0.02
N TRP A 71 3.01 5.30 0.15
CA TRP A 71 3.73 5.30 1.44
C TRP A 71 4.14 6.70 1.89
N TRP A 72 4.58 7.54 0.96
CA TRP A 72 4.87 8.94 1.24
C TRP A 72 3.61 9.69 1.69
N ALA A 73 2.51 9.56 0.96
CA ALA A 73 1.25 10.24 1.29
C ALA A 73 0.67 9.79 2.64
N ASN A 74 0.70 8.48 2.92
CA ASN A 74 0.26 7.90 4.18
C ASN A 74 1.11 8.38 5.37
N LYS A 75 2.42 8.54 5.18
CA LYS A 75 3.30 9.13 6.19
C LYS A 75 2.91 10.57 6.53
N GLU A 76 2.63 11.41 5.52
CA GLU A 76 2.17 12.78 5.74
C GLU A 76 0.80 12.83 6.43
N MET A 77 -0.14 11.97 6.01
CA MET A 77 -1.45 11.84 6.68
C MET A 77 -1.29 11.51 8.17
N ARG A 78 -0.48 10.50 8.51
CA ARG A 78 -0.24 10.10 9.92
C ARG A 78 0.47 11.21 10.71
N ARG A 79 1.32 12.02 10.07
CA ARG A 79 1.92 13.21 10.68
C ARG A 79 0.85 14.23 11.08
N PHE A 80 -0.08 14.56 10.17
CA PHE A 80 -1.18 15.47 10.47
C PHE A 80 -2.10 14.93 11.58
N GLN A 81 -2.42 13.64 11.57
CA GLN A 81 -3.15 13.00 12.67
C GLN A 81 -2.43 13.14 14.01
N GLY A 82 -1.10 13.05 14.03
CA GLY A 82 -0.28 13.29 15.23
C GLY A 82 -0.41 14.73 15.74
N ILE A 83 -0.32 15.71 14.84
CA ILE A 83 -0.50 17.14 15.18
C ILE A 83 -1.89 17.38 15.78
N LEU A 84 -2.95 16.86 15.15
CA LEU A 84 -4.32 17.01 15.63
C LEU A 84 -4.51 16.38 17.01
N ARG A 85 -3.95 15.19 17.26
CA ARG A 85 -3.94 14.57 18.59
C ARG A 85 -3.28 15.45 19.64
N GLY A 86 -2.13 16.06 19.31
CA GLY A 86 -1.43 17.00 20.19
C GLY A 86 -2.27 18.24 20.51
N ARG A 87 -2.97 18.81 19.52
CA ARG A 87 -3.89 19.93 19.72
C ARG A 87 -5.09 19.54 20.58
N GLY A 88 -5.68 18.36 20.33
CA GLY A 88 -6.76 17.83 21.15
C GLY A 88 -6.37 17.69 22.62
N LYS A 89 -5.17 17.15 22.89
CA LYS A 89 -4.62 17.07 24.24
C LYS A 89 -4.54 18.44 24.92
N ALA A 90 -3.96 19.44 24.26
CA ALA A 90 -3.83 20.79 24.81
C ALA A 90 -5.20 21.43 25.11
N LEU A 91 -6.20 21.25 24.23
CA LEU A 91 -7.56 21.74 24.48
C LEU A 91 -8.19 21.07 25.70
N SER A 92 -8.05 19.75 25.84
CA SER A 92 -8.53 19.03 27.02
C SER A 92 -7.85 19.49 28.31
N GLU A 93 -6.55 19.79 28.27
CA GLU A 93 -5.80 20.30 29.43
C GLU A 93 -6.26 21.72 29.83
N LEU A 94 -6.66 22.57 28.89
CA LEU A 94 -7.18 23.91 29.19
C LEU A 94 -8.64 23.92 29.68
N ALA A 95 -9.39 22.87 29.37
CA ALA A 95 -10.79 22.75 29.77
C ALA A 95 -10.97 22.19 31.20
N ASN A 96 -9.89 21.67 31.80
CA ASN A 96 -9.84 21.16 33.17
C ASN A 96 -8.98 22.07 34.05
#